data_AF-A0A9W8R7P8-F1
#
_entry.id   AF-A0A9W8R7P8-F1
#
_cell.length_a   1.000
_cell.length_b   1.000
_cell.length_c   1.000
_cell.angle_alpha   90.00
_cell.angle_beta   90.00
_cell.angle_gamma   90.00
#
_symmetry.space_group_name_H-M   'P 1'
#
loop_
_entity.id
_entity.type
_entity.pdbx_description
1 polymer ?
#
loop_
_entity_poly.entity_id
_entity_poly.type
_entity_poly.pdbx_seq_one_letter_code
_entity_poly.pdbx_strand_id
1 'polypeptide(L)'
;MDYEVDAYERNSFKESKKPLLEMVPAGSRALTNDQLVLLPPQVHGFVLRTRRWATFDIDLLSDPEYVDGWSNLVIDPDIKETVLALVENYHGSQDHQAKSDAGLSSVDLIQGKGTGLIILLHGEPGVGKTSTAECVASHTKRPLFPITCGDIGDKAETVEANLEKNFQLAHKWGCVLLLDEADVFLNARDEDIQRDSIVSGE
;
A
#
# COMPACT_ATOMS: atom_id res chain seq x y z
N MET A 1 2.27 -15.26 -13.54
CA MET A 1 3.23 -15.53 -14.63
C MET A 1 4.39 -14.53 -14.65
N ASP A 2 4.27 -13.34 -14.05
CA ASP A 2 5.33 -12.32 -14.11
C ASP A 2 6.53 -12.58 -13.17
N TYR A 3 6.33 -13.29 -12.06
CA TYR A 3 7.42 -13.55 -11.09
C TYR A 3 8.55 -14.42 -11.65
N GLU A 4 8.22 -15.40 -12.48
CA GLU A 4 9.21 -16.31 -13.07
C GLU A 4 10.03 -15.63 -14.16
N VAL A 5 9.39 -14.76 -14.95
CA VAL A 5 10.05 -13.94 -15.99
C VAL A 5 11.00 -12.93 -15.31
N ASP A 6 10.52 -12.20 -14.30
CA ASP A 6 11.34 -11.26 -13.52
C ASP A 6 12.49 -11.95 -12.77
N ALA A 7 12.30 -13.18 -12.31
CA ALA A 7 13.36 -13.98 -11.69
C ALA A 7 14.42 -14.41 -12.70
N TYR A 8 14.00 -14.85 -13.89
CA TYR A 8 14.91 -15.26 -14.95
C TYR A 8 15.73 -14.08 -15.49
N GLU A 9 15.09 -12.95 -15.80
CA GLU A 9 15.77 -11.76 -16.31
C GLU A 9 16.76 -11.19 -15.29
N ARG A 10 16.37 -11.14 -14.01
CA ARG A 10 17.25 -10.74 -12.91
C ARG A 10 18.44 -11.67 -12.75
N ASN A 11 18.25 -12.98 -12.87
CA ASN A 11 19.34 -13.95 -12.73
C ASN A 11 20.27 -13.90 -13.94
N SER A 12 19.74 -13.78 -15.16
CA SER A 12 20.50 -13.59 -16.40
C SER A 12 21.31 -12.28 -16.38
N PHE A 13 20.73 -11.19 -15.87
CA PHE A 13 21.43 -9.93 -15.64
C PHE A 13 22.56 -10.09 -14.62
N LYS A 14 22.31 -10.75 -13.48
CA LYS A 14 23.32 -11.01 -12.45
C LYS A 14 24.47 -11.88 -12.96
N GLU A 15 24.19 -12.89 -13.79
CA GLU A 15 25.21 -13.76 -14.36
C GLU A 15 26.02 -13.10 -15.47
N SER A 16 25.39 -12.33 -16.35
CA SER A 16 26.10 -11.62 -17.43
C SER A 16 26.96 -10.46 -16.91
N LYS A 17 26.59 -9.88 -15.75
CA LYS A 17 27.31 -8.79 -15.09
C LYS A 17 28.07 -9.23 -13.84
N LYS A 18 28.21 -10.54 -13.59
CA LYS A 18 28.92 -11.13 -12.44
C LYS A 18 30.30 -10.50 -12.16
N PRO A 19 31.19 -10.25 -13.14
CA PRO A 19 32.49 -9.62 -12.85
C PRO A 19 32.41 -8.11 -12.54
N LEU A 20 31.29 -7.44 -12.86
CA LEU A 20 30.99 -6.06 -12.42
C LEU A 20 30.25 -6.04 -11.08
N LEU A 21 29.47 -7.08 -10.80
CA LEU A 21 28.68 -7.29 -9.59
C LEU A 21 29.41 -8.12 -8.51
N GLU A 22 30.66 -8.52 -8.76
CA GLU A 22 31.59 -9.04 -7.75
C GLU A 22 31.94 -7.87 -6.81
N MET A 23 30.93 -7.47 -6.04
CA MET A 23 31.02 -6.46 -5.01
C MET A 23 31.88 -7.03 -3.89
N VAL A 24 32.85 -6.22 -3.49
CA VAL A 24 33.50 -6.28 -2.18
C VAL A 24 32.45 -6.67 -1.13
N PRO A 25 32.70 -7.69 -0.29
CA PRO A 25 31.72 -8.17 0.66
C PRO A 25 31.17 -7.00 1.48
N ALA A 26 29.86 -7.02 1.73
CA ALA A 26 29.08 -5.95 2.38
C ALA A 26 29.44 -5.70 3.87
N GLY A 27 30.69 -5.95 4.26
CA GLY A 27 31.25 -5.57 5.54
C GLY A 27 32.44 -4.63 5.35
N SER A 28 32.29 -3.38 5.80
CA SER A 28 33.37 -2.50 6.27
C SER A 28 34.18 -1.67 5.25
N ARG A 29 33.56 -1.02 4.26
CA ARG A 29 34.11 0.27 3.79
C ARG A 29 33.01 1.16 3.20
N ALA A 30 32.77 2.31 3.83
CA ALA A 30 32.02 3.38 3.19
C ALA A 30 32.71 3.73 1.87
N LEU A 31 31.93 3.90 0.79
CA LEU A 31 32.45 4.32 -0.51
C LEU A 31 33.19 5.65 -0.36
N THR A 32 34.32 5.80 -1.05
CA THR A 32 35.00 7.10 -1.09
C THR A 32 34.19 8.09 -1.93
N ASN A 33 34.36 9.40 -1.73
CA ASN A 33 33.67 10.41 -2.53
C ASN A 33 33.91 10.22 -4.05
N ASP A 34 35.13 9.85 -4.44
CA ASP A 34 35.45 9.58 -5.84
C ASP A 34 34.67 8.39 -6.42
N GLN A 35 34.34 7.39 -5.59
CA GLN A 35 33.52 6.25 -5.98
C GLN A 35 32.03 6.62 -6.03
N LEU A 36 31.56 7.50 -5.14
CA LEU A 36 30.19 8.01 -5.16
C LEU A 36 29.90 8.80 -6.44
N VAL A 37 30.89 9.54 -6.97
CA VAL A 37 30.76 10.29 -8.25
C VAL A 37 30.52 9.36 -9.45
N LEU A 38 30.90 8.09 -9.36
CA LEU A 38 30.68 7.10 -10.42
C LEU A 38 29.27 6.49 -10.39
N LEU A 39 28.52 6.68 -9.30
CA LEU A 39 27.16 6.16 -9.19
C LEU A 39 26.18 7.01 -10.01
N PRO A 40 25.12 6.40 -10.57
CA PRO A 40 24.07 7.15 -11.23
C PRO A 40 23.45 8.16 -10.24
N PRO A 41 23.30 9.45 -10.61
CA PRO A 41 22.68 10.44 -9.73
C PRO A 41 21.15 10.27 -9.63
N GLN A 42 20.60 9.28 -10.33
CA GLN A 42 19.17 9.06 -10.43
C GLN A 42 18.76 7.67 -9.93
N VAL A 43 17.62 7.62 -9.27
CA VAL A 43 16.97 6.38 -8.84
C VAL A 43 15.57 6.28 -9.41
N HIS A 44 15.12 5.06 -9.68
CA HIS A 44 13.73 4.81 -10.05
C HIS A 44 12.87 4.68 -8.79
N GLY A 45 11.76 5.39 -8.75
CA GLY A 45 10.77 5.30 -7.69
C GLY A 45 9.35 5.22 -8.24
N PHE A 46 8.43 4.76 -7.41
CA PHE A 46 7.01 4.70 -7.75
C PHE A 46 6.28 5.85 -7.05
N VAL A 47 5.63 6.73 -7.82
CA VAL A 47 4.82 7.81 -7.29
C VAL A 47 3.45 7.25 -6.91
N LEU A 48 3.16 7.11 -5.62
CA LEU A 48 1.90 6.51 -5.14
C LEU A 48 0.66 7.27 -5.60
N ARG A 49 0.71 8.60 -5.63
CA ARG A 49 -0.43 9.44 -6.01
C ARG A 49 -0.83 9.31 -7.48
N THR A 50 0.14 9.29 -8.38
CA THR A 50 -0.10 9.20 -9.83
C THR A 50 0.03 7.78 -10.37
N ARG A 51 0.51 6.85 -9.53
CA ARG A 51 0.65 5.41 -9.79
C ARG A 51 1.56 5.11 -10.97
N ARG A 52 2.66 5.87 -11.07
CA ARG A 52 3.62 5.79 -12.17
C ARG A 52 5.04 5.67 -11.66
N TRP A 53 5.85 4.93 -12.41
CA TRP A 53 7.30 4.94 -12.24
C TRP A 53 7.89 6.24 -12.78
N ALA A 54 8.81 6.82 -12.02
CA ALA A 54 9.55 8.01 -12.40
C ALA A 54 11.02 7.87 -11.95
N THR A 55 11.89 8.65 -12.58
CA THR A 55 13.28 8.83 -12.16
C THR A 55 13.37 10.07 -11.26
N PHE A 56 14.05 9.92 -10.13
CA PHE A 56 14.29 10.96 -9.14
C PHE A 56 15.78 11.23 -9.03
N ASP A 57 16.12 12.50 -8.84
CA ASP A 57 17.48 12.91 -8.50
C ASP A 57 17.74 12.62 -7.01
N ILE A 58 18.81 11.88 -6.72
CA ILE A 58 19.16 11.50 -5.35
C ILE A 58 19.41 12.73 -4.48
N ASP A 59 19.98 13.79 -5.04
CA ASP A 59 20.32 15.01 -4.29
C ASP A 59 19.09 15.82 -3.87
N LEU A 60 17.93 15.54 -4.48
CA LEU A 60 16.65 16.20 -4.18
C LEU A 60 15.73 15.34 -3.29
N LEU A 61 16.16 14.13 -2.93
CA LEU A 61 15.41 13.28 -2.02
C LEU A 61 15.61 13.74 -0.59
N SER A 62 14.52 13.77 0.16
CA SER A 62 14.49 14.06 1.59
C SER A 62 13.49 13.13 2.26
N ASP A 63 13.63 13.00 3.58
CA ASP A 63 12.67 12.24 4.37
C ASP A 63 11.26 12.86 4.23
N PRO A 64 10.22 12.04 4.09
CA PRO A 64 8.85 12.54 3.95
C PRO A 64 8.42 13.31 5.20
N GLU A 65 7.92 14.53 5.00
CA GLU A 65 7.32 15.33 6.07
C GLU A 65 5.84 14.94 6.23
N TYR A 66 5.48 14.50 7.45
CA TYR A 66 4.10 14.21 7.82
C TYR A 66 3.56 15.34 8.70
N VAL A 67 2.61 16.10 8.18
CA VAL A 67 1.89 17.13 8.93
C VAL A 67 0.68 16.47 9.59
N ASP A 68 0.60 16.56 10.92
CA ASP A 68 -0.54 16.02 11.65
C ASP A 68 -1.79 16.88 11.41
N GLY A 69 -2.57 16.50 10.40
CA GLY A 69 -3.85 17.12 10.05
C GLY A 69 -4.99 16.75 10.98
N TRP A 70 -4.76 15.82 11.94
CA TRP A 70 -5.82 15.27 12.77
C TRP A 70 -6.53 16.34 13.60
N SER A 71 -5.81 17.36 14.09
CA SER A 71 -6.40 18.47 14.85
C SER A 71 -7.39 19.31 14.04
N ASN A 72 -7.15 19.44 12.73
CA ASN A 72 -7.93 20.31 11.84
C ASN A 72 -9.06 19.56 11.12
N LEU A 73 -9.11 18.23 11.25
CA LEU A 73 -10.16 17.41 10.66
C LEU A 73 -11.50 17.67 11.35
N VAL A 74 -12.44 18.26 10.60
CA VAL A 74 -13.81 18.56 11.03
C VAL A 74 -14.70 17.36 10.68
N ILE A 75 -14.79 16.43 11.62
CA ILE A 75 -15.73 15.30 11.60
C ILE A 75 -16.36 15.17 12.97
N ASP A 76 -17.39 14.32 13.08
CA ASP A 76 -17.98 13.99 14.37
C ASP A 76 -16.91 13.48 15.35
N PRO A 77 -16.84 14.04 16.58
CA PRO A 77 -15.83 13.66 17.56
C PRO A 77 -15.87 12.18 17.94
N ASP A 78 -17.05 11.55 17.95
CA ASP A 78 -17.20 10.14 18.31
C ASP A 78 -16.60 9.24 17.22
N ILE A 79 -16.80 9.61 15.95
CA ILE A 79 -16.20 8.93 14.80
C ILE A 79 -14.68 9.08 14.85
N LYS A 80 -14.20 10.29 15.17
CA LYS A 80 -12.78 10.60 15.29
C LYS A 80 -12.08 9.72 16.33
N GLU A 81 -12.67 9.61 17.52
CA GLU A 81 -12.13 8.77 18.59
C GLU A 81 -12.14 7.29 18.21
N THR A 82 -13.22 6.83 17.58
CA THR A 82 -13.35 5.44 17.12
C THR A 82 -12.28 5.08 16.09
N VAL A 83 -12.07 5.93 15.08
CA VAL A 83 -11.07 5.69 14.03
C VAL A 83 -9.66 5.68 14.63
N LEU A 84 -9.33 6.61 15.53
CA LEU A 84 -8.04 6.60 16.23
C LEU A 84 -7.83 5.30 17.01
N ALA A 85 -8.80 4.90 17.83
CA ALA A 85 -8.69 3.70 18.64
C ALA A 85 -8.46 2.44 17.79
N LEU A 86 -9.13 2.33 16.65
CA LEU A 86 -8.90 1.22 15.72
C LEU A 86 -7.49 1.24 15.11
N VAL A 87 -7.05 2.41 14.68
CA VAL A 87 -5.74 2.60 14.04
C VAL A 87 -4.61 2.36 15.04
N GLU A 88 -4.69 2.90 16.25
CA GLU A 88 -3.70 2.73 17.31
C GLU A 88 -3.59 1.26 17.77
N ASN A 89 -4.73 0.58 17.95
CA ASN A 89 -4.74 -0.85 18.31
C ASN A 89 -4.11 -1.71 17.21
N TYR A 90 -4.37 -1.40 15.95
CA TYR A 90 -3.76 -2.09 14.82
C TYR A 90 -2.25 -1.83 14.72
N HIS A 91 -1.85 -0.57 14.90
CA HIS A 91 -0.45 -0.14 14.89
C HIS A 91 0.39 -0.82 15.98
N GLY A 92 -0.09 -0.84 17.22
CA GLY A 92 0.60 -1.53 18.32
C GLY A 92 0.76 -3.02 18.07
N SER A 93 -0.22 -3.67 17.43
CA SER A 93 -0.19 -5.11 17.13
C SER A 93 0.84 -5.49 16.06
N GLN A 94 1.08 -4.64 15.06
CA GLN A 94 2.07 -4.90 14.00
C GLN A 94 3.52 -4.66 14.46
N ASP A 95 3.79 -3.60 15.23
CA ASP A 95 5.14 -3.31 15.74
C ASP A 95 5.64 -4.40 16.72
N HIS A 96 4.71 -5.06 17.43
CA HIS A 96 5.03 -6.17 18.32
C HIS A 96 5.23 -7.53 17.62
N GLN A 97 4.59 -7.76 16.47
CA GLN A 97 4.86 -8.96 15.66
C GLN A 97 6.22 -8.90 14.94
N ALA A 98 6.69 -7.72 14.54
CA ALA A 98 8.02 -7.57 13.93
C ALA A 98 9.20 -7.88 14.90
N LYS A 99 8.94 -7.96 16.21
CA LYS A 99 9.96 -8.18 17.26
C LYS A 99 9.85 -9.50 18.04
N SER A 100 8.83 -10.32 17.82
CA SER A 100 8.57 -11.52 18.64
C SER A 100 8.61 -12.82 17.82
N ASP A 101 9.82 -13.22 17.42
CA ASP A 101 10.15 -14.65 17.35
C ASP A 101 10.40 -15.17 18.78
N ALA A 102 9.34 -15.26 19.58
CA ALA A 102 9.21 -16.07 20.80
C ALA A 102 7.95 -15.71 21.58
N GLY A 103 7.01 -16.65 21.65
CA GLY A 103 6.20 -16.88 22.85
C GLY A 103 5.06 -15.92 23.15
N LEU A 104 3.90 -16.23 22.57
CA LEU A 104 2.57 -16.23 23.20
C LEU A 104 2.12 -14.98 24.01
N SER A 105 1.19 -14.21 23.45
CA SER A 105 0.04 -13.69 24.20
C SER A 105 -1.12 -13.33 23.27
N SER A 106 -2.18 -14.14 23.37
CA SER A 106 -3.62 -13.85 23.19
C SER A 106 -3.93 -12.43 22.69
N VAL A 107 -4.46 -12.27 21.47
CA VAL A 107 -5.92 -12.14 21.24
C VAL A 107 -6.40 -12.69 19.88
N ASP A 108 -5.58 -13.36 19.07
CA ASP A 108 -6.06 -13.89 17.77
C ASP A 108 -5.76 -15.40 17.59
N LEU A 109 -6.70 -16.23 18.06
CA LEU A 109 -6.64 -17.71 17.95
C LEU A 109 -7.53 -18.22 16.80
N ILE A 110 -7.41 -17.62 15.61
CA ILE A 110 -7.85 -18.27 14.37
C ILE A 110 -6.68 -18.26 13.39
N GLN A 111 -5.90 -19.34 13.40
CA GLN A 111 -4.90 -19.62 12.37
C GLN A 111 -5.58 -19.60 10.99
N GLY A 112 -5.26 -18.57 10.18
CA GLY A 112 -5.69 -18.48 8.79
C GLY A 112 -6.34 -17.15 8.35
N LYS A 113 -6.59 -16.19 9.27
CA LYS A 113 -7.08 -14.85 8.90
C LYS A 113 -5.97 -13.81 9.01
N GLY A 114 -5.53 -13.29 7.87
CA GLY A 114 -4.59 -12.17 7.81
C GLY A 114 -5.22 -10.94 8.46
N THR A 115 -4.61 -10.47 9.53
CA THR A 115 -5.02 -9.30 10.33
C THR A 115 -4.80 -8.02 9.52
N GLY A 116 -5.76 -7.66 8.67
CA GLY A 116 -5.82 -6.36 8.01
C GLY A 116 -6.90 -5.48 8.65
N LEU A 117 -6.61 -4.21 8.92
CA LEU A 117 -7.63 -3.23 9.31
C LEU A 117 -8.25 -2.63 8.05
N ILE A 118 -9.56 -2.83 7.87
CA ILE A 118 -10.35 -2.22 6.79
C ILE A 118 -11.37 -1.29 7.43
N ILE A 119 -11.40 -0.03 7.01
CA ILE A 119 -12.34 0.99 7.49
C ILE A 119 -13.18 1.45 6.30
N LEU A 120 -14.51 1.35 6.43
CA LEU A 120 -15.46 1.89 5.47
C LEU A 120 -16.00 3.22 5.99
N LEU A 121 -15.70 4.31 5.28
CA LEU A 121 -16.25 5.63 5.57
C LEU A 121 -17.39 5.91 4.58
N HIS A 122 -18.61 6.08 5.10
CA HIS A 122 -19.80 6.38 4.28
C HIS A 122 -20.49 7.65 4.77
N GLY A 123 -21.21 8.34 3.88
CA GLY A 123 -21.90 9.59 4.16
C GLY A 123 -21.99 10.50 2.94
N GLU A 124 -22.64 11.66 3.08
CA GLU A 124 -22.82 12.61 1.98
C GLU A 124 -21.48 13.09 1.37
N PRO A 125 -21.44 13.50 0.10
CA PRO A 125 -20.26 14.12 -0.50
C PRO A 125 -19.81 15.35 0.31
N GLY A 126 -18.51 15.52 0.51
CA GLY A 126 -17.96 16.68 1.21
C GLY A 126 -17.82 16.57 2.73
N VAL A 127 -18.23 15.47 3.38
CA VAL A 127 -18.10 15.26 4.84
C VAL A 127 -16.70 14.84 5.30
N GLY A 128 -15.67 15.02 4.47
CA GLY A 128 -14.28 14.76 4.86
C GLY A 128 -13.82 13.30 4.83
N LYS A 129 -14.52 12.37 4.15
CA LYS A 129 -14.12 10.93 4.07
C LYS A 129 -12.67 10.72 3.59
N THR A 130 -12.34 11.28 2.43
CA THR A 130 -10.99 11.23 1.84
C THR A 130 -9.97 11.90 2.75
N SER A 131 -10.33 13.05 3.33
CA SER A 131 -9.48 13.78 4.27
C SER A 131 -9.22 13.01 5.56
N THR A 132 -10.19 12.22 6.05
CA THR A 132 -9.99 11.33 7.19
C THR A 132 -8.91 10.28 6.89
N ALA A 133 -8.93 9.68 5.69
CA ALA A 133 -7.89 8.72 5.28
C ALA A 133 -6.50 9.37 5.17
N GLU A 134 -6.41 10.59 4.63
CA GLU A 134 -5.18 11.38 4.60
C GLU A 134 -4.65 11.70 6.01
N CYS A 135 -5.54 12.02 6.94
CA CYS A 135 -5.19 12.27 8.33
C CYS A 135 -4.72 10.99 9.02
N VAL A 136 -5.37 9.84 8.77
CA VAL A 136 -4.90 8.53 9.28
C VAL A 136 -3.50 8.22 8.77
N ALA A 137 -3.24 8.38 7.46
CA ALA A 137 -1.92 8.14 6.87
C ALA A 137 -0.84 9.04 7.50
N SER A 138 -1.18 10.32 7.72
CA SER A 138 -0.26 11.29 8.33
C SER A 138 0.02 10.97 9.80
N HIS A 139 -1.03 10.69 10.58
CA HIS A 139 -0.95 10.32 12.00
C HIS A 139 -0.11 9.05 12.21
N THR A 140 -0.26 8.09 11.30
CA THR A 140 0.46 6.82 11.32
C THR A 140 1.87 6.88 10.72
N LYS A 141 2.27 8.03 10.14
CA LYS A 141 3.53 8.23 9.40
C LYS A 141 3.71 7.21 8.27
N ARG A 142 2.62 6.89 7.59
CA ARG A 142 2.59 5.94 6.47
C ARG A 142 2.19 6.66 5.19
N PRO A 143 2.80 6.34 4.04
CA PRO A 143 2.39 6.94 2.78
C PRO A 143 0.94 6.57 2.44
N LEU A 144 0.20 7.48 1.82
CA LEU A 144 -1.13 7.21 1.28
C LEU A 144 -1.00 6.70 -0.15
N PHE A 145 -1.63 5.56 -0.44
CA PHE A 145 -1.75 4.98 -1.77
C PHE A 145 -3.21 5.03 -2.21
N PRO A 146 -3.62 6.06 -2.98
CA PRO A 146 -4.99 6.17 -3.49
C PRO A 146 -5.17 5.37 -4.78
N ILE A 147 -6.26 4.61 -4.86
CA ILE A 147 -6.76 3.93 -6.06
C ILE A 147 -8.24 4.28 -6.26
N THR A 148 -8.70 4.28 -7.51
CA THR A 148 -10.11 4.49 -7.87
C THR A 148 -10.69 3.23 -8.50
N CYS A 149 -12.01 3.14 -8.57
CA CYS A 149 -12.71 2.04 -9.23
C CYS A 149 -12.30 1.87 -10.71
N GLY A 150 -11.99 2.97 -11.40
CA GLY A 150 -11.49 2.94 -12.78
C GLY A 150 -10.13 2.26 -12.93
N ASP A 151 -9.33 2.19 -11.86
CA ASP A 151 -8.01 1.56 -11.87
C ASP A 151 -8.07 0.04 -11.69
N ILE A 152 -9.17 -0.44 -11.12
CA ILE A 152 -9.38 -1.84 -10.77
C ILE A 152 -10.03 -2.59 -11.95
N GLY A 153 -10.87 -1.90 -12.73
CA GLY A 153 -11.56 -2.44 -13.89
C GLY A 153 -13.04 -2.75 -13.62
N ASP A 154 -13.71 -3.25 -14.64
CA ASP A 154 -15.15 -3.50 -14.68
C ASP A 154 -15.51 -4.99 -14.58
N LYS A 155 -14.62 -5.89 -15.03
CA LYS A 155 -14.84 -7.35 -15.00
C LYS A 155 -14.38 -7.96 -13.68
N ALA A 156 -15.17 -8.89 -13.16
CA ALA A 156 -14.92 -9.55 -11.87
C ALA A 156 -13.50 -10.15 -11.73
N GLU A 157 -13.03 -10.90 -12.74
CA GLU A 157 -11.69 -11.51 -12.72
C GLU A 157 -10.56 -10.47 -12.70
N THR A 158 -10.69 -9.42 -13.52
CA THR A 158 -9.72 -8.32 -13.59
C THR A 158 -9.69 -7.52 -12.30
N VAL A 159 -10.87 -7.29 -11.72
CA VAL A 159 -11.04 -6.58 -10.45
C VAL A 159 -10.33 -7.29 -9.31
N GLU A 160 -10.55 -8.60 -9.17
CA GLU A 160 -9.93 -9.40 -8.11
C GLU A 160 -8.40 -9.36 -8.23
N ALA A 161 -7.86 -9.61 -9.42
CA ALA A 161 -6.42 -9.60 -9.66
C ALA A 161 -5.79 -8.21 -9.39
N ASN A 162 -6.44 -7.14 -9.84
CA ASN A 162 -5.94 -5.79 -9.61
C ASN A 162 -6.03 -5.37 -8.15
N LEU A 163 -7.12 -5.73 -7.46
CA LEU A 163 -7.27 -5.43 -6.05
C LEU A 163 -6.22 -6.17 -5.21
N GLU A 164 -6.00 -7.46 -5.48
CA GLU A 164 -4.95 -8.26 -4.85
C GLU A 164 -3.57 -7.63 -5.07
N LYS A 165 -3.24 -7.25 -6.30
CA LYS A 165 -1.99 -6.58 -6.64
C LYS A 165 -1.79 -5.28 -5.84
N ASN A 166 -2.83 -4.44 -5.75
CA ASN A 166 -2.75 -3.18 -5.02
C ASN A 166 -2.59 -3.41 -3.50
N PHE A 167 -3.27 -4.41 -2.93
CA PHE A 167 -3.07 -4.80 -1.53
C PHE A 167 -1.65 -5.29 -1.26
N GLN A 168 -1.09 -6.12 -2.14
CA GLN A 168 0.30 -6.60 -2.01
C GLN A 168 1.31 -5.45 -2.08
N LEU A 169 1.11 -4.49 -2.99
CA LEU A 169 1.94 -3.29 -3.08
C LEU A 169 1.83 -2.41 -1.82
N ALA A 170 0.61 -2.15 -1.35
CA ALA A 170 0.38 -1.38 -0.14
C ALA A 170 1.02 -2.03 1.09
N HIS A 171 0.93 -3.36 1.21
CA HIS A 171 1.58 -4.12 2.26
C HIS A 171 3.11 -4.01 2.17
N LYS A 172 3.68 -4.24 0.98
CA LYS A 172 5.13 -4.19 0.75
C LYS A 172 5.74 -2.81 1.04
N TRP A 173 5.00 -1.74 0.72
CA TRP A 173 5.45 -0.37 0.95
C TRP A 173 5.05 0.20 2.31
N GLY A 174 4.32 -0.56 3.13
CA GLY A 174 3.85 -0.08 4.43
C GLY A 174 2.92 1.13 4.31
N CYS A 175 2.07 1.17 3.28
CA CYS A 175 1.18 2.30 3.01
C CYS A 175 -0.22 2.11 3.61
N VAL A 176 -0.97 3.20 3.73
CA VAL A 176 -2.43 3.18 3.86
C VAL A 176 -3.01 3.14 2.44
N LEU A 177 -3.76 2.09 2.10
CA LEU A 177 -4.46 1.98 0.83
C LEU A 177 -5.82 2.67 0.95
N LEU A 178 -6.09 3.64 0.08
CA LEU A 178 -7.39 4.30 -0.04
C LEU A 178 -8.06 3.87 -1.33
N LEU A 179 -9.25 3.28 -1.22
CA LEU A 179 -10.15 3.06 -2.34
C LEU A 179 -11.21 4.17 -2.35
N ASP A 180 -11.10 5.10 -3.29
CA ASP A 180 -12.05 6.21 -3.44
C ASP A 180 -13.21 5.82 -4.38
N GLU A 181 -14.39 6.41 -4.16
CA GLU A 181 -15.63 6.16 -4.93
C GLU A 181 -16.05 4.67 -4.98
N ALA A 182 -15.83 3.94 -3.88
CA ALA A 182 -16.14 2.50 -3.77
C ALA A 182 -17.63 2.15 -3.98
N ASP A 183 -18.53 3.11 -3.81
CA ASP A 183 -19.96 2.97 -4.08
C ASP A 183 -20.25 2.72 -5.57
N VAL A 184 -19.50 3.33 -6.48
CA VAL A 184 -19.58 3.04 -7.93
C VAL A 184 -19.28 1.57 -8.19
N PHE A 185 -18.29 1.01 -7.48
CA PHE A 185 -17.93 -0.39 -7.59
C PHE A 185 -18.99 -1.34 -7.01
N LEU A 186 -19.63 -0.96 -5.90
CA LEU A 186 -20.69 -1.77 -5.28
C LEU A 186 -21.98 -1.77 -6.13
N ASN A 187 -22.36 -0.62 -6.70
CA ASN A 187 -23.56 -0.49 -7.52
C ASN A 187 -23.48 -1.26 -8.85
N ALA A 188 -22.28 -1.39 -9.44
CA ALA A 188 -22.09 -2.17 -10.66
C ALA A 188 -22.47 -3.65 -10.51
N ARG A 189 -22.38 -4.20 -9.29
CA ARG A 189 -22.80 -5.58 -9.01
C ARG A 189 -24.31 -5.75 -8.91
N ASP A 190 -25.05 -4.74 -8.47
CA ASP A 190 -26.52 -4.84 -8.36
C ASP A 190 -27.21 -4.89 -9.74
N GLU A 191 -26.64 -4.23 -10.76
CA GLU A 191 -27.18 -4.32 -12.13
C GLU A 191 -26.97 -5.68 -12.79
N ASP A 192 -25.84 -6.35 -12.52
CA ASP A 192 -25.57 -7.71 -13.02
C ASP A 192 -26.36 -8.78 -12.25
N ILE A 193 -26.58 -8.59 -10.94
CA ILE A 193 -27.42 -9.50 -10.14
C ILE A 193 -28.89 -9.48 -10.61
N GLN A 194 -29.40 -8.34 -11.11
CA GLN A 194 -30.75 -8.28 -11.70
C GLN A 194 -30.87 -8.93 -13.09
N ARG A 195 -29.77 -9.16 -13.81
CA ARG A 195 -29.80 -9.87 -15.10
C ARG A 195 -29.76 -11.39 -14.97
N ASP A 196 -29.08 -11.90 -13.95
CA ASP A 196 -28.97 -13.35 -13.73
C ASP A 196 -30.15 -13.94 -12.94
N SER A 197 -31.07 -13.12 -12.41
CA SER A 197 -32.27 -13.60 -11.69
C SER A 197 -33.49 -13.90 -12.58
N ILE A 198 -33.38 -13.81 -13.92
CA ILE A 198 -34.54 -14.01 -14.84
C ILE A 198 -34.47 -15.31 -15.67
N VAL A 199 -33.41 -16.13 -15.58
CA VAL A 199 -33.39 -17.46 -16.24
C VAL A 199 -33.26 -18.59 -15.22
N SER A 200 -34.37 -18.87 -14.55
CA SER A 200 -34.71 -20.20 -14.03
C SER A 200 -36.21 -20.24 -13.81
N GLY A 201 -36.93 -20.68 -14.84
CA GLY A 201 -38.38 -20.79 -14.83
C GLY A 201 -38.92 -21.24 -16.17
N GLU A 202 -38.55 -22.44 -16.61
CA GLU A 202 -39.44 -23.52 -17.07
C GLU A 202 -38.64 -24.81 -17.30
#